data_AF-A0A7J3QZ43-F1
#
_entry.id   AF-A0A7J3QZ43-F1
#
_cell.length_a   1.000
_cell.length_b   1.000
_cell.length_c   1.000
_cell.angle_alpha   90.00
_cell.angle_beta   90.00
_cell.angle_gamma   90.00
#
_symmetry.space_group_name_H-M   'P 1'
#
loop_
_entity.id
_entity.type
_entity.pdbx_description
1 polymer ?
#
loop_
_entity_poly.entity_id
_entity_poly.type
_entity_poly.pdbx_seq_one_letter_code
_entity_poly.pdbx_strand_id
1 'polypeptide(L)' 'MSKVSGRIVNYRIGPKTQKSNECIIQFENFDSASKAGQLVGRKITWRNGKRRFTGRIVAL' A
#
# COMPACT_ATOMS: atom_id res chain seq x y z
N MET A 1 14.89 6.96 10.35
CA MET A 1 13.52 6.45 10.11
C MET A 1 13.62 5.09 9.43
N SER A 2 13.12 4.04 10.05
CA SER A 2 13.14 2.69 9.48
C SER A 2 12.33 2.64 8.19
N LYS A 3 12.91 2.04 7.15
CA LYS A 3 12.28 1.89 5.84
C LYS A 3 11.32 0.70 5.93
N VAL A 4 10.02 0.97 5.96
CA VAL A 4 8.98 -0.08 5.98
C VAL A 4 8.73 -0.54 4.54
N SER A 5 8.94 -1.83 4.28
CA SER A 5 8.62 -2.50 3.03
C SER A 5 7.28 -3.23 3.11
N GLY A 6 6.65 -3.40 1.95
CA GLY A 6 5.44 -4.18 1.81
C GLY A 6 5.28 -4.67 0.38
N ARG A 7 4.41 -5.66 0.22
CA ARG A 7 4.09 -6.27 -1.07
C ARG A 7 2.72 -5.77 -1.52
N ILE A 8 2.62 -5.37 -2.79
CA ILE A 8 1.31 -5.14 -3.44
C ILE A 8 0.70 -6.53 -3.65
N VAL A 9 -0.45 -6.76 -3.01
CA VAL A 9 -1.15 -8.07 -3.08
C VAL A 9 -2.15 -8.07 -4.22
N ASN A 10 -2.92 -6.98 -4.35
CA ASN A 10 -3.92 -6.83 -5.40
C ASN A 10 -4.29 -5.35 -5.59
N TYR A 11 -5.10 -5.07 -6.60
CA TYR A 11 -5.88 -3.84 -6.66
C TYR A 11 -7.10 -3.93 -5.74
N ARG A 12 -7.73 -2.79 -5.44
CA ARG A 12 -9.01 -2.80 -4.75
C ARG A 12 -10.09 -3.35 -5.68
N ILE A 13 -10.65 -4.49 -5.30
CA ILE A 13 -11.67 -5.20 -6.07
C ILE A 13 -13.02 -5.18 -5.36
N GLY A 14 -14.09 -5.08 -6.13
CA GLY A 14 -15.45 -5.42 -5.75
C GLY A 14 -15.89 -6.71 -6.48
N PRO A 15 -17.10 -7.23 -6.21
CA PRO A 15 -17.54 -8.53 -6.73
C PRO A 15 -17.43 -8.73 -8.25
N LYS A 16 -17.51 -7.64 -9.03
CA LYS A 16 -17.37 -7.65 -10.50
C LYS A 16 -16.62 -6.42 -11.03
N THR A 17 -15.92 -5.69 -10.16
CA THR A 17 -15.28 -4.41 -10.50
C THR A 17 -13.87 -4.35 -9.93
N GLN A 18 -12.96 -3.68 -10.63
CA GLN A 18 -11.62 -3.42 -10.15
C GLN A 18 -11.35 -1.92 -10.19
N LYS A 19 -10.96 -1.35 -9.06
CA LYS A 19 -10.48 0.04 -8.96
C LYS A 19 -8.97 0.04 -9.12
N SER A 20 -8.50 0.18 -10.35
CA SER A 20 -7.07 0.16 -10.69
C SER A 20 -6.25 1.35 -10.14
N ASN A 21 -6.92 2.37 -9.59
CA ASN A 21 -6.26 3.53 -8.98
C ASN A 21 -5.85 3.29 -7.52
N GLU A 22 -6.31 2.20 -6.91
CA GLU A 22 -6.04 1.85 -5.51
C GLU A 22 -5.45 0.45 -5.43
N CYS A 23 -4.34 0.31 -4.71
CA CYS A 23 -3.67 -0.96 -4.48
C CYS A 23 -3.77 -1.36 -3.00
N ILE A 24 -3.98 -2.65 -2.76
CA ILE A 24 -3.90 -3.27 -1.44
C ILE A 24 -2.45 -3.69 -1.21
N ILE A 25 -1.88 -3.20 -0.10
CA ILE A 25 -0.49 -3.43 0.26
C ILE A 25 -0.45 -4.16 1.60
N GLN A 26 0.30 -5.27 1.65
CA GLN A 26 0.60 -5.98 2.88
C GLN A 26 2.00 -5.57 3.36
N PHE A 27 2.09 -4.96 4.53
CA PHE A 27 3.36 -4.57 5.14
C PHE A 27 3.91 -5.71 6.00
N GLU A 28 5.22 -5.92 5.94
CA GLU A 28 5.90 -6.91 6.78
C GLU A 28 5.86 -6.48 8.25
N ASN A 29 5.53 -7.40 9.16
CA ASN A 29 5.43 -7.18 10.61
C ASN A 29 4.27 -6.29 11.08
N PHE A 30 3.26 -6.07 10.23
CA PHE A 30 2.00 -5.41 10.59
C PHE A 30 0.90 -6.47 10.72
N ASP A 31 0.71 -6.95 11.95
CA ASP A 31 -0.22 -8.03 12.33
C ASP A 31 -1.62 -7.56 12.72
N SER A 32 -1.83 -6.24 12.80
CA SER A 32 -3.05 -5.65 13.34
C SER A 32 -3.44 -4.38 12.58
N ALA A 33 -4.76 -4.16 12.48
CA ALA A 33 -5.32 -2.96 11.87
C ALA A 33 -4.84 -1.68 12.56
N SER A 34 -4.67 -1.72 13.90
CA SER A 34 -4.16 -0.58 14.68
C SER A 34 -2.74 -0.18 14.27
N LYS A 35 -1.81 -1.14 14.15
CA LYS A 35 -0.43 -0.87 13.69
C LYS A 35 -0.44 -0.35 12.25
N ALA A 36 -1.23 -0.96 11.36
CA ALA A 36 -1.33 -0.52 9.97
C ALA A 36 -1.92 0.90 9.86
N GLY A 37 -2.84 1.26 10.75
CA GLY A 37 -3.47 2.60 10.81
C GLY A 37 -2.46 3.72 11.00
N GLN A 38 -1.35 3.46 11.70
CA GLN A 38 -0.26 4.43 11.88
C GLN A 38 0.48 4.78 10.58
N LEU A 39 0.28 4.00 9.52
CA LEU A 39 0.86 4.24 8.19
C LEU A 39 -0.04 5.10 7.30
N VAL A 40 -1.31 5.29 7.64
CA VAL A 40 -2.24 6.13 6.87
C VAL A 40 -1.70 7.57 6.80
N GLY A 41 -1.76 8.17 5.62
CA GLY A 41 -1.21 9.50 5.33
C GLY A 41 0.27 9.51 4.92
N ARG A 42 1.03 8.43 5.17
CA ARG A 42 2.43 8.34 4.77
C ARG A 42 2.57 8.20 3.25
N LYS A 43 3.63 8.80 2.71
CA LYS A 43 4.01 8.65 1.29
C LYS A 43 4.68 7.29 1.08
N ILE A 44 4.31 6.62 0.01
CA ILE A 44 4.94 5.39 -0.46
C ILE A 44 5.61 5.62 -1.80
N THR A 45 6.71 4.91 -2.05
CA THR A 45 7.40 4.92 -3.33
C THR A 45 7.61 3.50 -3.80
N TRP A 46 7.07 3.17 -4.97
CA TRP A 46 7.34 1.92 -5.67
C TRP A 46 8.28 2.21 -6.86
N ARG A 47 9.30 1.37 -7.03
CA ARG A 47 10.25 1.48 -8.15
C ARG A 47 10.15 0.22 -8.99
N ASN A 48 9.96 0.40 -10.30
CA ASN A 48 10.03 -0.66 -11.28
C ASN A 48 11.06 -0.27 -12.35
N GLY A 49 12.29 -0.77 -12.21
CA GLY A 49 13.45 -0.34 -13.00
C GLY A 49 13.67 1.17 -12.88
N LYS A 50 13.59 1.88 -14.02
CA LYS A 50 13.73 3.35 -14.10
C LYS A 50 12.46 4.12 -13.70
N ARG A 51 11.30 3.45 -13.61
CA ARG A 51 10.03 4.10 -13.29
C ARG A 51 9.86 4.20 -11.79
N ARG A 52 9.46 5.38 -11.31
CA ARG A 52 9.15 5.65 -9.91
C ARG A 52 7.70 6.09 -9.79
N PHE A 53 6.91 5.31 -9.07
CA PHE A 53 5.54 5.64 -8.72
C PHE A 53 5.52 6.10 -7.27
N THR A 54 4.87 7.24 -7.02
CA THR A 54 4.71 7.77 -5.67
C THR A 54 3.22 7.85 -5.37
N GLY A 55 2.85 7.39 -4.19
CA GLY A 55 1.47 7.38 -3.71
C GLY A 55 1.39 7.74 -2.24
N ARG A 56 0.18 7.69 -1.70
CA ARG A 56 -0.10 7.88 -0.28
C ARG A 56 -1.01 6.75 0.19
N ILE A 57 -0.81 6.30 1.42
CA ILE A 57 -1.71 5.33 2.06
C ILE A 57 -2.96 6.09 2.52
N VAL A 58 -4.13 5.71 2.02
CA VAL A 58 -5.38 6.47 2.22
C VAL A 58 -6.36 5.79 3.17
N ALA A 59 -6.31 4.47 3.30
CA ALA A 59 -7.26 3.68 4.09
C ALA A 59 -6.65 2.33 4.50
N LEU A 60 -7.35 1.64 5.42
CA LEU A 60 -7.10 0.26 5.84
C LEU A 60 -7.94 -0.73 5.04
#